data_AF-A0A5C7JIN3-F1
#
_entry.id   AF-A0A5C7JIN3-F1
#
_cell.length_a   1.000
_cell.length_b   1.000
_cell.length_c   1.000
_cell.angle_alpha   90.00
_cell.angle_beta   90.00
_cell.angle_gamma   90.00
#
_symmetry.space_group_name_H-M   'P 1'
#
loop_
_entity.id
_entity.type
_entity.pdbx_description
1 polymer ?
#
loop_
_entity_poly.entity_id
_entity_poly.type
_entity_poly.pdbx_seq_one_letter_code
_entity_poly.pdbx_strand_id
1 'polypeptide(L)'
;MFIKEIIERIQSLYSRGVSSDESRLSDRHVYNKMLSVRMQLLSQQLKKKQRVSDWNYTVLPCVELIKVPNHECSCLGDLGCDVYRTKYPIPKVLTDSNRHFIEFVMSIENSIRIEEVTRQGVLYLKGNKYTGKKPKYLFENGYLYFPIDKSPGIVKIKLLAEDPLEARKYPSLCEDCEDCTPYPDYPFDIDGDLIEPLIDICVQELIGIFERRPED
;
A
#
# COMPACT_ATOMS: atom_id res chain seq x y z
N MET A 1 1.25 -17.27 -6.17
CA MET A 1 2.68 -17.51 -6.45
C MET A 1 3.48 -16.85 -5.34
N PHE A 2 4.48 -17.54 -4.80
CA PHE A 2 5.31 -17.02 -3.72
C PHE A 2 6.42 -16.10 -4.25
N ILE A 3 6.92 -15.19 -3.42
CA ILE A 3 8.01 -14.28 -3.79
C ILE A 3 9.26 -15.07 -4.21
N LYS A 4 9.63 -16.11 -3.47
CA LYS A 4 10.78 -16.98 -3.81
C LYS A 4 10.69 -17.58 -5.20
N GLU A 5 9.51 -18.06 -5.60
CA GLU A 5 9.31 -18.71 -6.90
C GLU A 5 9.51 -17.71 -8.05
N ILE A 6 9.13 -16.44 -7.86
CA ILE A 6 9.32 -15.40 -8.88
C ILE A 6 10.80 -15.01 -8.94
N ILE A 7 11.46 -14.84 -7.78
CA ILE A 7 12.88 -14.51 -7.70
C ILE A 7 13.73 -15.60 -8.36
N GLU A 8 13.48 -16.88 -8.05
CA GLU A 8 14.16 -18.03 -8.63
C GLU A 8 14.00 -18.06 -10.16
N ARG A 9 12.79 -17.79 -10.67
CA ARG A 9 12.55 -17.71 -12.12
C ARG A 9 13.38 -16.59 -12.76
N ILE A 10 13.39 -15.39 -12.18
CA ILE A 10 14.18 -14.26 -12.70
C ILE A 10 15.68 -14.59 -12.67
N GLN A 11 16.19 -15.15 -11.57
CA GLN A 11 17.60 -15.52 -11.43
C GLN A 11 18.00 -16.65 -12.39
N SER A 12 17.13 -17.63 -12.62
CA SER A 12 17.38 -18.72 -13.56
C SER A 12 17.49 -18.22 -15.00
N LEU A 13 16.64 -17.27 -15.40
CA LEU A 13 16.68 -16.65 -16.72
C LEU A 13 17.92 -15.77 -16.89
N TYR A 14 18.27 -15.00 -15.85
CA TYR A 14 19.49 -14.18 -15.83
C TYR A 14 20.76 -15.05 -15.97
N SER A 15 20.82 -16.17 -15.23
CA SER A 15 21.99 -17.06 -15.18
C SER A 15 22.03 -18.11 -16.29
N ARG A 16 21.18 -17.97 -17.33
CA ARG A 16 21.05 -18.91 -18.46
C ARG A 16 20.84 -20.38 -18.02
N GLY A 17 20.09 -20.59 -16.94
CA GLY A 17 19.75 -21.92 -16.42
C GLY A 17 20.75 -22.54 -15.44
N VAL A 18 21.82 -21.83 -15.03
CA VAL A 18 22.72 -22.31 -13.97
C VAL A 18 22.32 -21.67 -12.65
N SER A 19 21.45 -22.32 -11.88
CA SER A 19 21.18 -21.91 -10.50
C SER A 19 22.39 -22.31 -9.64
N SER A 20 23.25 -21.35 -9.33
CA SER A 20 24.32 -21.51 -8.34
C SER A 20 23.99 -20.63 -7.14
N ASP A 21 24.31 -21.11 -5.93
CA ASP A 21 24.11 -20.38 -4.66
C ASP A 21 24.88 -19.04 -4.63
N GLU A 22 25.81 -18.85 -5.56
CA GLU A 22 26.54 -17.60 -5.84
C GLU A 22 25.93 -16.84 -7.02
N SER A 23 24.61 -16.64 -7.01
CA SER A 23 24.01 -15.75 -8.00
C SER A 23 24.62 -14.35 -7.86
N ARG A 24 25.09 -13.75 -8.95
CA ARG A 24 25.63 -12.37 -8.94
C ARG A 24 24.58 -11.33 -8.53
N LEU A 25 23.33 -11.75 -8.34
CA LEU A 25 22.16 -10.90 -8.17
C LEU A 25 21.44 -11.20 -6.87
N SER A 26 21.59 -10.30 -5.89
CA SER A 26 20.90 -10.41 -4.60
C SER A 26 19.38 -10.45 -4.74
N ASP A 27 18.73 -11.37 -4.03
CA ASP A 27 17.28 -11.52 -3.93
C ASP A 27 16.58 -10.21 -3.58
N ARG A 28 17.17 -9.43 -2.67
CA ARG A 28 16.63 -8.12 -2.26
C ARG A 28 16.61 -7.14 -3.42
N HIS A 29 17.62 -7.17 -4.28
CA HIS A 29 17.66 -6.33 -5.47
C HIS A 29 16.60 -6.75 -6.47
N VAL A 30 16.44 -8.06 -6.71
CA VAL A 30 15.37 -8.61 -7.55
C VAL A 30 14.00 -8.19 -7.02
N TYR A 31 13.77 -8.34 -5.72
CA TYR A 31 12.51 -8.00 -5.08
C TYR A 31 12.16 -6.50 -5.22
N ASN A 32 13.11 -5.61 -4.94
CA ASN A 32 12.91 -4.16 -5.14
C ASN A 32 12.56 -3.84 -6.61
N LYS A 33 13.16 -4.58 -7.55
CA LYS A 33 12.85 -4.43 -8.97
C LYS A 33 11.46 -4.94 -9.31
N MET A 34 11.06 -6.10 -8.77
CA MET A 34 9.71 -6.64 -8.89
C MET A 34 8.65 -5.65 -8.39
N LEU A 35 8.88 -4.97 -7.25
CA LEU A 35 7.99 -3.92 -6.75
C LEU A 35 7.83 -2.78 -7.76
N SER A 36 8.95 -2.32 -8.33
CA SER A 36 8.94 -1.24 -9.32
C SER A 36 8.17 -1.62 -10.59
N VAL A 37 8.41 -2.82 -11.11
CA VAL A 37 7.72 -3.33 -12.31
C VAL A 37 6.24 -3.59 -12.04
N ARG A 38 5.89 -4.13 -10.87
CA ARG A 38 4.50 -4.29 -10.43
C ARG A 38 3.77 -2.95 -10.42
N MET A 39 4.36 -1.91 -9.81
CA MET A 39 3.77 -0.56 -9.80
C MET A 39 3.57 -0.04 -11.22
N GLN A 40 4.53 -0.26 -12.13
CA GLN A 40 4.41 0.12 -13.53
C GLN A 40 3.23 -0.60 -14.22
N LEU A 41 3.12 -1.92 -14.09
CA LEU A 41 2.06 -2.72 -14.72
C LEU A 41 0.67 -2.32 -14.21
N LEU A 42 0.53 -2.19 -12.89
CA LEU A 42 -0.73 -1.76 -12.27
C LEU A 42 -1.09 -0.32 -12.66
N SER A 43 -0.11 0.60 -12.67
CA SER A 43 -0.33 1.98 -13.12
C SER A 43 -0.79 2.02 -14.59
N GLN A 44 -0.27 1.15 -15.45
CA GLN A 44 -0.73 1.05 -16.84
C GLN A 44 -2.17 0.55 -16.95
N GLN A 45 -2.55 -0.49 -16.19
CA GLN A 45 -3.94 -0.97 -16.16
C GLN A 45 -4.90 0.14 -15.67
N LEU A 46 -4.50 0.87 -14.63
CA LEU A 46 -5.28 1.96 -14.05
C LEU A 46 -5.44 3.14 -15.02
N LYS A 47 -4.37 3.53 -15.72
CA LYS A 47 -4.42 4.55 -16.78
C LYS A 47 -5.34 4.15 -17.93
N LYS A 48 -5.40 2.85 -18.24
CA LYS A 48 -6.33 2.27 -19.24
C LYS A 48 -7.76 2.11 -18.71
N LYS A 49 -8.04 2.52 -17.46
CA LYS A 49 -9.34 2.35 -16.78
C LYS A 49 -9.80 0.89 -16.71
N GLN A 50 -8.85 -0.05 -16.72
CA GLN A 50 -9.16 -1.46 -16.54
C GLN A 50 -9.49 -1.74 -15.07
N ARG A 51 -10.35 -2.73 -14.84
CA ARG A 51 -10.65 -3.18 -13.48
C ARG A 51 -9.45 -3.97 -12.97
N VAL A 52 -8.79 -3.44 -11.95
CA VAL A 52 -7.79 -4.17 -11.18
C VAL A 52 -8.50 -5.23 -10.34
N SER A 53 -8.01 -6.46 -10.36
CA SER A 53 -8.62 -7.55 -9.61
C SER A 53 -8.42 -7.38 -8.10
N ASP A 54 -9.31 -7.99 -7.31
CA ASP A 54 -9.24 -7.97 -5.85
C ASP A 54 -7.96 -8.61 -5.29
N TRP A 55 -7.29 -9.48 -6.05
CA TRP A 55 -6.05 -10.15 -5.65
C TRP A 55 -4.84 -9.22 -5.56
N ASN A 56 -4.89 -8.05 -6.20
CA ASN A 56 -3.84 -7.04 -6.06
C ASN A 56 -4.01 -6.16 -4.83
N TYR A 57 -5.22 -6.12 -4.26
CA TYR A 57 -5.53 -5.25 -3.13
C TYR A 57 -5.19 -5.95 -1.82
N THR A 58 -4.65 -5.18 -0.87
CA THR A 58 -4.41 -5.64 0.49
C THR A 58 -5.48 -5.04 1.40
N VAL A 59 -6.00 -5.87 2.29
CA VAL A 59 -6.99 -5.47 3.29
C VAL A 59 -6.31 -5.39 4.65
N LEU A 60 -6.36 -4.22 5.27
CA LEU A 60 -6.00 -3.98 6.67
C LEU A 60 -7.27 -4.13 7.52
N PRO A 61 -7.45 -5.24 8.26
CA PRO A 61 -8.72 -5.56 8.90
C PRO A 61 -9.01 -4.68 10.13
N CYS A 62 -7.99 -4.45 10.96
CA CYS A 62 -8.13 -3.84 12.27
C CYS A 62 -7.11 -2.70 12.47
N VAL A 63 -7.41 -1.53 11.91
CA VAL A 63 -6.56 -0.34 12.05
C VAL A 63 -7.04 0.51 13.23
N GLU A 64 -6.20 0.64 14.26
CA GLU A 64 -6.48 1.41 15.47
C GLU A 64 -6.42 2.93 15.22
N LEU A 65 -7.41 3.64 15.75
CA LEU A 65 -7.49 5.11 15.72
C LEU A 65 -7.19 5.70 17.10
N ILE A 66 -6.31 6.69 17.12
CA ILE A 66 -5.95 7.47 18.31
C ILE A 66 -6.50 8.89 18.21
N LYS A 67 -6.85 9.48 19.36
CA LYS A 67 -7.29 10.87 19.45
C LYS A 67 -6.07 11.78 19.42
N VAL A 68 -6.03 12.73 18.49
CA VAL A 68 -4.94 13.69 18.30
C VAL A 68 -5.49 15.10 18.14
N PRO A 69 -4.73 16.14 18.51
CA PRO A 69 -5.12 17.51 18.18
C PRO A 69 -5.22 17.69 16.66
N ASN A 70 -6.14 18.53 16.20
CA ASN A 70 -6.33 18.86 14.78
C ASN A 70 -5.19 19.72 14.18
N HIS A 71 -4.20 20.11 14.99
CA HIS A 71 -3.05 20.89 14.56
C HIS A 71 -1.75 20.07 14.64
N GLU A 72 -0.85 20.30 13.70
CA GLU A 72 0.45 19.62 13.64
C GLU A 72 1.55 20.38 14.41
N CYS A 73 1.25 21.58 14.90
CA CYS A 73 2.21 22.42 15.62
C CYS A 73 2.36 21.99 17.08
N SER A 74 3.46 21.32 17.42
CA SER A 74 3.79 20.89 18.78
C SER A 74 3.90 22.03 19.80
N CYS A 75 4.09 23.27 19.35
CA CYS A 75 4.17 24.45 20.20
C CYS A 75 2.80 25.02 20.63
N LEU A 76 1.73 24.63 19.95
CA LEU A 76 0.36 25.02 20.33
C LEU A 76 -0.19 23.93 21.25
N GLY A 77 -0.58 24.31 22.47
CA GLY A 77 -1.25 23.40 23.40
C GLY A 77 -2.64 22.95 22.89
N ASP A 78 -3.42 22.32 23.76
CA ASP A 78 -4.72 21.79 23.38
C ASP A 78 -5.72 22.90 23.01
N LEU A 79 -6.01 23.02 21.72
CA LEU A 79 -7.01 23.95 21.16
C LEU A 79 -8.46 23.42 21.28
N GLY A 80 -8.66 22.26 21.91
CA GLY A 80 -9.96 21.62 22.10
C GLY A 80 -10.62 21.07 20.83
N CYS A 81 -9.94 21.16 19.68
CA CYS A 81 -10.37 20.55 18.43
C CYS A 81 -9.62 19.23 18.25
N ASP A 82 -10.15 18.14 18.81
CA ASP A 82 -9.56 16.83 18.65
C ASP A 82 -10.13 16.11 17.43
N VAL A 83 -9.27 15.41 16.70
CA VAL A 83 -9.62 14.54 15.58
C VAL A 83 -9.07 13.15 15.84
N TYR A 84 -9.59 12.14 15.16
CA TYR A 84 -9.04 10.79 15.24
C TYR A 84 -8.08 10.56 14.10
N ARG A 85 -6.94 9.93 14.36
CA ARG A 85 -5.93 9.58 13.37
C ARG A 85 -5.56 8.11 13.49
N THR A 86 -5.16 7.46 12.42
CA THR A 86 -4.52 6.15 12.52
C THR A 86 -3.30 6.21 13.45
N LYS A 87 -3.10 5.15 14.24
CA LYS A 87 -1.97 5.06 15.16
C LYS A 87 -0.63 4.99 14.43
N TYR A 88 -0.57 4.14 13.41
CA TYR A 88 0.59 3.95 12.56
C TYR A 88 0.35 4.51 11.14
N PRO A 89 1.40 4.99 10.46
CA PRO A 89 1.29 5.46 9.09
C PRO A 89 0.90 4.31 8.17
N ILE A 90 -0.02 4.56 7.26
CA ILE A 90 -0.47 3.57 6.28
C ILE A 90 0.67 3.32 5.28
N PRO A 91 0.87 2.06 4.84
CA PRO A 91 1.80 1.73 3.79
C PRO A 91 1.60 2.61 2.56
N LYS A 92 2.67 2.85 1.81
CA LYS A 92 2.56 3.65 0.59
C LYS A 92 1.59 2.97 -0.37
N VAL A 93 0.68 3.78 -0.89
CA VAL A 93 -0.34 3.34 -1.85
C VAL A 93 0.03 3.84 -3.23
N LEU A 94 -0.35 3.07 -4.25
CA LEU A 94 -0.20 3.50 -5.62
C LEU A 94 -0.97 4.80 -5.81
N THR A 95 -0.36 5.75 -6.53
CA THR A 95 -0.96 7.04 -6.84
C THR A 95 -1.15 7.20 -8.35
N ASP A 96 -2.31 7.70 -8.75
CA ASP A 96 -2.47 8.36 -10.05
C ASP A 96 -2.39 9.87 -9.87
N SER A 97 -2.38 10.59 -10.98
CA SER A 97 -2.19 12.03 -11.11
C SER A 97 -2.99 12.87 -10.11
N ASN A 98 -4.15 12.40 -9.62
CA ASN A 98 -4.99 13.11 -8.66
C ASN A 98 -5.58 12.22 -7.53
N ARG A 99 -5.21 10.95 -7.40
CA ARG A 99 -5.88 10.02 -6.47
C ARG A 99 -4.93 9.00 -5.88
N HIS A 100 -5.12 8.74 -4.58
CA HIS A 100 -4.56 7.59 -3.89
C HIS A 100 -5.48 6.39 -4.11
N PHE A 101 -4.92 5.23 -4.47
CA PHE A 101 -5.72 4.02 -4.69
C PHE A 101 -6.06 3.31 -3.38
N ILE A 102 -6.93 3.96 -2.61
CA ILE A 102 -7.63 3.37 -1.47
C ILE A 102 -9.04 3.03 -1.96
N GLU A 103 -9.35 1.74 -2.04
CA GLU A 103 -10.65 1.30 -2.55
C GLU A 103 -11.76 1.65 -1.56
N PHE A 104 -11.55 1.35 -0.28
CA PHE A 104 -12.49 1.76 0.76
C PHE A 104 -11.82 1.89 2.12
N VAL A 105 -12.44 2.75 2.93
CA VAL A 105 -12.31 2.79 4.38
C VAL A 105 -13.70 2.56 4.94
N MET A 106 -13.87 1.59 5.83
CA MET A 106 -15.17 1.23 6.38
C MET A 106 -15.09 0.89 7.87
N SER A 107 -16.24 0.89 8.53
CA SER A 107 -16.38 0.29 9.86
C SER A 107 -16.05 -1.20 9.83
N ILE A 108 -15.64 -1.76 10.97
CA ILE A 108 -15.30 -3.20 11.10
C ILE A 108 -16.45 -4.12 10.66
N GLU A 109 -17.70 -3.70 10.89
CA GLU A 109 -18.92 -4.40 10.49
C GLU A 109 -19.24 -4.31 8.99
N ASN A 110 -18.42 -3.62 8.21
CA ASN A 110 -18.66 -3.25 6.81
C ASN A 110 -19.98 -2.46 6.59
N SER A 111 -20.55 -1.87 7.64
CA SER A 111 -21.85 -1.21 7.64
C SER A 111 -21.81 0.21 7.08
N ILE A 112 -20.71 0.93 7.32
CA ILE A 112 -20.56 2.34 6.97
C ILE A 112 -19.27 2.52 6.18
N ARG A 113 -19.40 2.95 4.93
CA ARG A 113 -18.27 3.40 4.11
C ARG A 113 -17.96 4.85 4.43
N ILE A 114 -16.70 5.12 4.73
CA ILE A 114 -16.17 6.45 5.01
C ILE A 114 -15.54 6.96 3.71
N GLU A 115 -15.97 8.14 3.27
CA GLU A 115 -15.51 8.72 2.00
C GLU A 115 -14.32 9.64 2.21
N GLU A 116 -13.38 9.65 1.26
CA GLU A 116 -12.28 10.59 1.23
C GLU A 116 -12.78 12.02 1.00
N VAL A 117 -12.13 12.98 1.66
CA VAL A 117 -12.35 14.41 1.44
C VAL A 117 -11.01 15.15 1.57
N THR A 118 -10.88 16.29 0.88
CA THR A 118 -9.72 17.18 1.04
C THR A 118 -9.91 18.11 2.25
N ARG A 119 -8.83 18.70 2.76
CA ARG A 119 -8.91 19.65 3.89
C ARG A 119 -9.82 20.85 3.60
N GLN A 120 -9.82 21.34 2.36
CA GLN A 120 -10.77 22.36 1.93
C GLN A 120 -12.21 21.82 1.96
N GLY A 121 -12.43 20.59 1.48
CA GLY A 121 -13.75 19.96 1.50
C GLY A 121 -14.34 19.81 2.91
N VAL A 122 -13.51 19.55 3.93
CA VAL A 122 -13.97 19.51 5.33
C VAL A 122 -14.56 20.84 5.78
N LEU A 123 -13.95 21.96 5.40
CA LEU A 123 -14.45 23.30 5.73
C LEU A 123 -15.82 23.55 5.08
N TYR A 124 -15.99 23.17 3.81
CA TYR A 124 -17.27 23.29 3.11
C TYR A 124 -18.37 22.40 3.70
N LEU A 125 -18.02 21.21 4.18
CA LEU A 125 -18.99 20.26 4.75
C LEU A 125 -19.59 20.74 6.07
N LYS A 126 -18.88 21.57 6.86
CA LYS A 126 -19.42 22.13 8.11
C LYS A 126 -20.72 22.93 7.91
N GLY A 127 -20.89 23.55 6.74
CA GLY A 127 -22.10 24.30 6.39
C GLY A 127 -23.23 23.46 5.78
N ASN A 128 -22.99 22.19 5.44
CA ASN A 128 -23.94 21.38 4.67
C ASN A 128 -24.81 20.49 5.57
N LYS A 129 -26.13 20.77 5.60
CA LYS A 129 -27.12 20.05 6.41
C LYS A 129 -27.23 18.55 6.10
N TYR A 130 -26.99 18.14 4.86
CA TYR A 130 -27.24 16.76 4.39
C TYR A 130 -25.98 15.90 4.35
N THR A 131 -24.85 16.47 3.94
CA THR A 131 -23.58 15.72 3.79
C THR A 131 -22.61 15.93 4.93
N GLY A 132 -22.79 16.95 5.76
CA GLY A 132 -21.89 17.26 6.88
C GLY A 132 -21.87 16.21 8.00
N LYS A 133 -22.94 15.41 8.13
CA LYS A 133 -23.02 14.33 9.15
C LYS A 133 -22.47 12.98 8.68
N LYS A 134 -22.16 12.83 7.40
CA LYS A 134 -21.59 11.57 6.89
C LYS A 134 -20.12 11.48 7.31
N PRO A 135 -19.64 10.32 7.80
CA PRO A 135 -18.25 10.18 8.19
C PRO A 135 -17.35 10.33 6.97
N LYS A 136 -16.26 11.08 7.15
CA LYS A 136 -15.26 11.34 6.13
C LYS A 136 -13.86 11.06 6.67
N TYR A 137 -12.93 10.82 5.77
CA TYR A 137 -11.51 10.75 6.10
C TYR A 137 -10.69 11.69 5.21
N LEU A 138 -9.56 12.14 5.74
CA LEU A 138 -8.51 12.89 5.06
C LEU A 138 -7.26 12.01 5.04
N PHE A 139 -6.50 12.02 3.95
CA PHE A 139 -5.18 11.40 3.91
C PHE A 139 -4.11 12.49 3.87
N GLU A 140 -3.29 12.56 4.93
CA GLU A 140 -2.23 13.57 5.08
C GLU A 140 -1.02 12.96 5.81
N ASN A 141 0.19 13.23 5.33
CA ASN A 141 1.44 12.79 5.96
C ASN A 141 1.53 11.27 6.21
N GLY A 142 0.87 10.46 5.38
CA GLY A 142 0.82 9.00 5.53
C GLY A 142 -0.20 8.50 6.56
N TYR A 143 -0.99 9.36 7.18
CA TYR A 143 -2.02 9.00 8.14
C TYR A 143 -3.42 9.28 7.59
N LEU A 144 -4.41 8.53 8.06
CA LEU A 144 -5.82 8.90 7.86
C LEU A 144 -6.33 9.66 9.06
N TYR A 145 -6.86 10.85 8.82
CA TYR A 145 -7.53 11.67 9.81
C TYR A 145 -9.04 11.61 9.60
N PHE A 146 -9.78 11.47 10.70
CA PHE A 146 -11.22 11.37 10.75
C PHE A 146 -11.75 12.56 11.56
N PRO A 147 -12.21 13.63 10.90
CA PRO A 147 -12.78 14.81 11.56
C PRO A 147 -14.23 14.50 12.01
N ILE A 148 -14.37 13.58 12.96
CA ILE A 148 -15.65 13.10 13.50
C ILE A 148 -15.66 13.20 15.03
N ASP A 149 -16.81 13.53 15.61
CA ASP A 149 -16.95 13.68 17.06
C ASP A 149 -16.91 12.32 17.79
N LYS A 150 -17.47 11.28 17.16
CA LYS A 150 -17.49 9.91 17.68
C LYS A 150 -16.71 8.99 16.77
N SER A 151 -15.61 8.45 17.28
CA SER A 151 -14.77 7.50 16.54
C SER A 151 -15.38 6.11 16.52
N PRO A 152 -15.26 5.37 15.41
CA PRO A 152 -15.47 3.92 15.39
C PRO A 152 -14.39 3.16 16.18
N GLY A 153 -13.28 3.83 16.57
CA GLY A 153 -12.14 3.26 17.29
C GLY A 153 -11.23 2.42 16.40
N ILE A 154 -11.84 1.58 15.55
CA ILE A 154 -11.18 0.68 14.62
C ILE A 154 -11.81 0.84 13.24
N VAL A 155 -10.99 0.86 12.20
CA VAL A 155 -11.44 0.88 10.81
C VAL A 155 -10.80 -0.24 10.00
N LYS A 156 -11.51 -0.64 8.95
CA LYS A 156 -11.05 -1.59 7.96
C LYS A 156 -10.74 -0.84 6.66
N ILE A 157 -9.56 -1.10 6.10
CA ILE A 157 -9.06 -0.38 4.93
C ILE A 157 -8.72 -1.39 3.84
N LYS A 158 -9.15 -1.15 2.61
CA LYS A 158 -8.68 -1.88 1.43
C LYS A 158 -7.95 -0.93 0.52
N LEU A 159 -6.70 -1.23 0.22
CA LEU A 159 -5.80 -0.34 -0.52
C LEU A 159 -4.94 -1.12 -1.51
N LEU A 160 -4.46 -0.42 -2.52
CA LEU A 160 -3.48 -0.93 -3.46
C LEU A 160 -2.09 -0.47 -3.01
N ALA A 161 -1.42 -1.31 -2.20
CA ALA A 161 -0.10 -1.00 -1.67
C ALA A 161 0.98 -1.03 -2.76
N GLU A 162 1.99 -0.17 -2.65
CA GLU A 162 3.22 -0.26 -3.45
C GLU A 162 3.95 -1.56 -3.12
N ASP A 163 4.17 -1.80 -1.82
CA ASP A 163 4.71 -3.04 -1.27
C ASP A 163 3.62 -3.84 -0.54
N PRO A 164 3.17 -4.97 -1.10
CA PRO A 164 2.21 -5.87 -0.46
C PRO A 164 2.71 -6.45 0.87
N LEU A 165 4.02 -6.65 1.02
CA LEU A 165 4.60 -7.21 2.24
C LEU A 165 4.54 -6.20 3.40
N GLU A 166 4.85 -4.93 3.13
CA GLU A 166 4.70 -3.84 4.10
C GLU A 166 3.24 -3.73 4.58
N ALA A 167 2.29 -3.85 3.64
CA ALA A 167 0.87 -3.79 3.99
C ALA A 167 0.38 -4.98 4.81
N ARG A 168 0.91 -6.19 4.59
CA ARG A 168 0.58 -7.35 5.43
C ARG A 168 1.17 -7.28 6.82
N LYS A 169 2.38 -6.73 6.94
CA LYS A 169 3.06 -6.52 8.23
C LYS A 169 2.53 -5.31 9.00
N TYR A 170 1.48 -4.68 8.50
CA TYR A 170 0.87 -3.56 9.19
C TYR A 170 0.32 -4.02 10.54
N PRO A 171 0.69 -3.36 11.66
CA PRO A 171 0.28 -3.77 12.99
C PRO A 171 -1.25 -3.72 13.12
N SER A 172 -1.87 -4.88 13.32
CA SER A 172 -3.30 -5.00 13.56
C SER A 172 -3.58 -4.99 15.05
N LEU A 173 -4.72 -4.41 15.48
CA LEU A 173 -5.07 -4.34 16.91
C LEU A 173 -5.24 -5.73 17.54
N CYS A 174 -5.58 -6.74 16.74
CA CYS A 174 -5.98 -8.06 17.22
C CYS A 174 -4.88 -9.12 17.13
N GLU A 175 -3.71 -8.82 16.55
CA GLU A 175 -2.64 -9.79 16.40
C GLU A 175 -1.44 -9.40 17.28
N ASP A 176 -1.30 -10.11 18.40
CA ASP A 176 -0.04 -10.24 19.15
C ASP A 176 0.91 -11.23 18.45
N CYS A 177 0.87 -11.29 17.12
CA CYS A 177 1.68 -12.23 16.35
C CYS A 177 2.76 -11.44 15.61
N GLU A 178 3.98 -11.43 16.16
CA GLU A 178 5.18 -11.31 15.34
C GLU A 178 5.17 -12.50 14.36
N ASP A 179 4.53 -12.30 13.21
CA ASP A 179 4.55 -13.26 12.11
C ASP A 179 6.01 -13.39 11.64
N CYS A 180 6.70 -14.38 12.20
CA CYS A 180 8.12 -14.65 11.98
C CYS A 180 8.39 -15.30 10.61
N THR A 181 7.42 -15.26 9.70
CA THR A 181 7.58 -15.82 8.37
C THR A 181 8.61 -14.98 7.59
N PRO A 182 9.61 -15.62 6.96
CA PRO A 182 10.60 -14.91 6.18
C PRO A 182 9.95 -14.33 4.92
N TYR A 183 10.44 -13.18 4.46
CA TYR A 183 9.85 -12.47 3.32
C TYR A 183 9.64 -13.31 2.03
N PRO A 184 10.51 -14.28 1.65
CA PRO A 184 10.36 -15.02 0.39
C PRO A 184 9.16 -15.97 0.37
N ASP A 185 8.68 -16.38 1.55
CA ASP A 185 7.56 -17.30 1.72
C ASP A 185 6.20 -16.60 1.71
N TYR A 186 6.17 -15.28 1.55
CA TYR A 186 4.91 -14.56 1.35
C TYR A 186 4.44 -14.65 -0.10
N PRO A 187 3.11 -14.73 -0.33
CA PRO A 187 2.55 -14.60 -1.67
C PRO A 187 2.80 -13.19 -2.22
N PHE A 188 3.13 -13.08 -3.51
CA PHE A 188 3.26 -11.79 -4.17
C PHE A 188 1.91 -11.37 -4.77
N ASP A 189 1.34 -10.26 -4.29
CA ASP A 189 -0.01 -9.80 -4.68
C ASP A 189 0.00 -9.17 -6.07
N ILE A 190 -0.10 -10.02 -7.08
CA ILE A 190 -0.24 -9.65 -8.48
C ILE A 190 -1.15 -10.63 -9.22
N ASP A 191 -1.89 -10.12 -10.21
CA ASP A 191 -2.69 -10.97 -11.09
C ASP A 191 -1.83 -11.97 -11.88
N GLY A 192 -2.38 -13.17 -12.08
CA GLY A 192 -1.67 -14.28 -12.73
C GLY A 192 -1.22 -13.97 -14.17
N ASP A 193 -2.02 -13.20 -14.91
CA ASP A 193 -1.72 -12.76 -16.28
C ASP A 193 -0.59 -11.72 -16.35
N LEU A 194 -0.30 -11.05 -15.23
CA LEU A 194 0.79 -10.07 -15.13
C LEU A 194 2.12 -10.67 -14.67
N ILE A 195 2.14 -11.93 -14.22
CA ILE A 195 3.36 -12.59 -13.69
C ILE A 195 4.43 -12.72 -14.78
N GLU A 196 4.07 -13.24 -15.96
CA GLU A 196 5.02 -13.40 -17.08
C GLU A 196 5.54 -12.03 -17.57
N PRO A 197 4.68 -11.03 -17.87
CA PRO A 197 5.15 -9.68 -18.19
C PRO A 197 6.06 -9.07 -17.12
N LEU A 198 5.78 -9.33 -15.84
CA LEU A 198 6.61 -8.83 -14.74
C LEU A 198 8.00 -9.44 -14.79
N ILE A 199 8.11 -10.76 -14.97
CA ILE A 199 9.38 -11.47 -15.06
C ILE A 199 10.18 -10.95 -16.26
N ASP A 200 9.56 -10.84 -17.43
CA ASP A 200 10.21 -10.41 -18.67
C ASP A 200 10.80 -9.00 -18.54
N ILE A 201 10.01 -8.05 -18.02
CA ILE A 201 10.48 -6.68 -17.81
C ILE A 201 11.61 -6.65 -16.76
N CYS A 202 11.48 -7.39 -15.66
CA CYS A 202 12.53 -7.47 -14.65
C CYS A 202 13.84 -7.98 -15.26
N VAL A 203 13.81 -9.07 -16.02
CA VAL A 203 14.99 -9.66 -16.67
C VAL A 203 15.62 -8.67 -17.65
N GLN A 204 14.82 -8.03 -18.51
CA GLN A 204 15.32 -7.04 -19.47
C GLN A 204 16.02 -5.86 -18.79
N GLU A 205 15.41 -5.31 -17.74
CA GLU A 205 15.98 -4.16 -17.03
C GLU A 205 17.23 -4.55 -16.23
N LEU A 206 17.26 -5.76 -15.66
CA LEU A 206 18.42 -6.27 -14.94
C LEU A 206 19.59 -6.52 -15.90
N ILE A 207 19.38 -7.17 -17.05
CA ILE A 207 20.43 -7.39 -18.07
C ILE A 207 20.95 -6.05 -18.61
N GLY A 208 20.06 -5.11 -18.94
CA GLY A 208 20.43 -3.80 -19.48
C GLY A 208 21.27 -2.93 -18.55
N ILE A 209 21.22 -3.15 -17.23
CA ILE A 209 22.09 -2.50 -16.25
C ILE A 209 23.51 -3.09 -16.28
N PHE A 210 23.65 -4.41 -16.49
CA PHE A 210 24.95 -5.08 -16.49
C PHE A 210 25.70 -4.93 -17.81
N GLU A 211 25.03 -4.93 -18.96
CA GLU A 211 25.71 -4.67 -20.25
C GLU A 211 26.36 -3.28 -20.32
N ARG A 212 25.89 -2.32 -19.50
CA ARG A 212 26.43 -0.95 -19.41
C ARG A 212 27.58 -0.79 -18.44
N ARG A 213 27.86 -1.79 -17.60
CA ARG A 213 29.04 -1.81 -16.73
C ARG A 213 30.09 -2.69 -17.42
N PRO A 214 31.08 -2.11 -18.13
CA PRO A 214 32.27 -2.89 -18.45
C PRO A 214 32.85 -3.37 -17.11
N GLU A 215 33.11 -4.66 -17.01
CA GLU A 215 33.87 -5.23 -15.90
C GLU A 215 35.28 -4.65 -16.00
N ASP A 216 35.66 -3.81 -15.02
CA ASP A 216 37.06 -3.45 -14.74
C ASP A 216 37.77 -4.63 -14.07
#